data_AF-A0A554VLA2-F1
#
_entry.id   AF-A0A554VLA2-F1
#
_cell.length_a   1.000
_cell.length_b   1.000
_cell.length_c   1.000
_cell.angle_alpha   90.00
_cell.angle_beta   90.00
_cell.angle_gamma   90.00
#
_symmetry.space_group_name_H-M   'P 1'
#
loop_
_entity.id
_entity.type
_entity.pdbx_description
1 polymer ?
#
loop_
_entity_poly.entity_id
_entity_poly.type
_entity_poly.pdbx_seq_one_letter_code
_entity_poly.pdbx_strand_id
1 'polypeptide(L)'
;MSTEDYLKDITEIKDMMNKSSRFFSLSGLSGIMAGIYALIGAAVAFYLDSIIGRGYLILNSKLFYYILIDLVIIALLSILTAIILSVRKAKKNNETLWNSASKRLLTAFLIPLITGGIYIIIKISSHHYGLTGSLMLIFYGLALVNASKYTIGNVKYLGYIEIVLGLICAIYPGYGFWFWVLGFGVMHIIYGSLIYFNENSKSS
;
A
#
# COMPACT_ATOMS: atom_id res chain seq x y z
N MET A 1 26.30 40.86 -6.07
CA MET A 1 25.78 39.54 -5.65
C MET A 1 26.94 38.59 -5.56
N SER A 2 27.12 37.93 -4.42
CA SER A 2 28.20 36.96 -4.23
C SER A 2 27.83 35.61 -4.84
N THR A 3 28.82 34.77 -5.16
CA THR A 3 28.58 33.40 -5.62
C THR A 3 27.82 32.57 -4.58
N GLU A 4 27.98 32.86 -3.29
CA GLU A 4 27.23 32.22 -2.20
C GLU A 4 25.73 32.54 -2.27
N ASP A 5 25.36 33.78 -2.60
CA ASP A 5 23.95 34.18 -2.79
C ASP A 5 23.31 33.40 -3.95
N TYR A 6 24.02 33.24 -5.07
CA TYR A 6 23.55 32.43 -6.20
C TYR A 6 23.35 30.95 -5.85
N LEU A 7 24.28 30.37 -5.09
CA LEU A 7 24.15 28.97 -4.65
C LEU A 7 22.98 28.80 -3.68
N LYS A 8 22.74 29.78 -2.82
CA LYS A 8 21.59 29.81 -1.91
C LYS A 8 20.28 29.92 -2.68
N ASP A 9 20.16 30.84 -3.64
CA ASP A 9 18.97 31.00 -4.48
C ASP A 9 18.66 29.73 -5.29
N ILE A 10 19.68 29.09 -5.88
CA ILE A 10 19.51 27.81 -6.59
C ILE A 10 19.01 26.71 -5.64
N THR A 11 19.49 26.71 -4.39
CA THR A 11 19.06 25.76 -3.37
C THR A 11 17.59 26.01 -2.97
N GLU A 12 17.21 27.26 -2.77
CA GLU A 12 15.83 27.65 -2.47
C GLU A 12 14.86 27.32 -3.62
N ILE A 13 15.26 27.57 -4.87
CA ILE A 13 14.49 27.20 -6.07
C ILE A 13 14.30 25.67 -6.13
N LYS A 14 15.36 24.90 -5.88
CA LYS A 14 15.27 23.42 -5.86
C LYS A 14 14.35 22.93 -4.74
N ASP A 15 14.41 23.54 -3.57
CA ASP A 15 13.53 23.18 -2.44
C ASP A 15 12.06 23.53 -2.72
N MET A 16 11.80 24.69 -3.32
CA MET A 16 10.47 25.10 -3.74
C MET A 16 9.91 24.17 -4.84
N MET A 17 10.75 23.77 -5.79
CA MET A 17 10.40 22.82 -6.85
C MET A 17 10.13 21.41 -6.28
N ASN A 18 10.91 20.97 -5.30
CA ASN A 18 10.70 19.67 -4.64
C ASN A 18 9.38 19.65 -3.84
N LYS A 19 9.07 20.74 -3.12
CA LYS A 19 7.81 20.88 -2.35
C LYS A 19 6.58 20.99 -3.25
N SER A 20 6.69 21.63 -4.41
CA SER A 20 5.57 21.77 -5.35
C SER A 20 5.33 20.53 -6.22
N SER A 21 6.35 19.68 -6.41
CA SER A 21 6.28 18.51 -7.29
C SER A 21 5.98 17.18 -6.58
N ARG A 22 6.14 17.09 -5.26
CA ARG A 22 5.98 15.84 -4.50
C ARG A 22 5.06 15.98 -3.30
N PHE A 23 4.33 14.90 -3.01
CA PHE A 23 3.44 14.80 -1.86
C PHE A 23 4.25 14.51 -0.57
N PHE A 24 4.12 15.39 0.42
CA PHE A 24 4.86 15.33 1.70
C PHE A 24 4.10 14.65 2.85
N SER A 25 2.76 14.56 2.75
CA SER A 25 1.89 14.37 3.92
C SER A 25 1.36 12.94 4.12
N LEU A 26 2.03 11.90 3.60
CA LEU A 26 1.67 10.51 3.95
C LEU A 26 2.06 10.25 5.41
N SER A 27 1.15 9.70 6.22
CA SER A 27 1.42 9.42 7.65
C SER A 27 1.99 8.01 7.83
N GLY A 28 3.15 7.86 8.48
CA GLY A 28 3.67 6.53 8.81
C GLY A 28 2.69 5.64 9.60
N LEU A 29 1.87 6.26 10.46
CA LEU A 29 0.83 5.58 11.23
C LEU A 29 -0.24 4.93 10.35
N SER A 30 -0.52 5.45 9.14
CA SER A 30 -1.48 4.79 8.24
C SER A 30 -0.96 3.46 7.72
N GLY A 31 0.35 3.34 7.47
CA GLY A 31 0.98 2.06 7.08
C GLY A 31 0.91 1.03 8.19
N ILE A 32 1.18 1.44 9.44
CA ILE A 32 1.05 0.57 10.62
C ILE A 32 -0.38 0.06 10.75
N MET A 33 -1.38 0.96 10.64
CA MET A 33 -2.78 0.57 10.76
C MET A 33 -3.23 -0.36 9.64
N ALA A 34 -2.82 -0.11 8.39
CA ALA A 34 -3.12 -1.00 7.27
C ALA A 34 -2.59 -2.42 7.52
N GLY A 35 -1.37 -2.55 8.04
CA GLY A 35 -0.80 -3.84 8.39
C GLY A 35 -1.52 -4.53 9.56
N ILE A 36 -1.92 -3.79 10.59
CA ILE A 36 -2.73 -4.34 11.68
C ILE A 36 -4.08 -4.87 11.16
N TYR A 37 -4.77 -4.09 10.31
CA TYR A 37 -6.04 -4.54 9.71
C TYR A 37 -5.85 -5.79 8.86
N ALA A 38 -4.77 -5.87 8.08
CA ALA A 38 -4.44 -7.06 7.30
C ALA A 38 -4.17 -8.29 8.18
N LEU A 39 -3.45 -8.13 9.30
CA LEU A 39 -3.22 -9.25 10.24
C LEU A 39 -4.51 -9.72 10.93
N ILE A 40 -5.38 -8.79 11.31
CA ILE A 40 -6.70 -9.12 11.89
C ILE A 40 -7.54 -9.88 10.86
N GLY A 41 -7.64 -9.36 9.64
CA GLY A 41 -8.36 -10.04 8.56
C GLY A 41 -7.80 -11.42 8.24
N ALA A 42 -6.47 -11.57 8.21
CA ALA A 42 -5.84 -12.87 8.05
C ALA A 42 -6.20 -13.86 9.16
N ALA A 43 -6.27 -13.41 10.43
CA ALA A 43 -6.72 -14.24 11.53
C ALA A 43 -8.19 -14.64 11.39
N VAL A 44 -9.05 -13.72 10.94
CA VAL A 44 -10.47 -13.98 10.64
C VAL A 44 -10.61 -15.00 9.50
N ALA A 45 -9.86 -14.82 8.40
CA ALA A 45 -9.86 -15.73 7.27
C ALA A 45 -9.37 -17.14 7.67
N PHE A 46 -8.33 -17.23 8.48
CA PHE A 46 -7.82 -18.50 9.02
C PHE A 46 -8.86 -19.20 9.91
N TYR A 47 -9.55 -18.43 10.77
CA TYR A 47 -10.62 -18.95 11.62
C TYR A 47 -11.83 -19.43 10.79
N LEU A 48 -12.24 -18.67 9.77
CA LEU A 48 -13.31 -19.05 8.85
C LEU A 48 -12.98 -20.36 8.12
N ASP A 49 -11.73 -20.54 7.67
CA ASP A 49 -11.28 -21.80 7.08
C ASP A 49 -11.33 -22.95 8.09
N SER A 50 -10.93 -22.74 9.34
CA SER A 50 -10.98 -23.81 10.36
C SER A 50 -12.40 -24.30 10.69
N ILE A 51 -13.42 -23.45 10.55
CA ILE A 51 -14.82 -23.80 10.82
C ILE A 51 -15.51 -24.40 9.59
N ILE A 52 -15.22 -23.85 8.41
CA ILE A 52 -15.96 -24.12 7.16
C ILE A 52 -15.21 -25.12 6.27
N GLY A 53 -13.88 -25.07 6.29
CA GLY A 53 -12.96 -25.89 5.50
C GLY A 53 -12.72 -27.24 6.15
N ARG A 54 -13.26 -28.32 5.56
CA ARG A 54 -12.99 -29.71 5.97
C ARG A 54 -11.59 -30.16 5.49
N GLY A 55 -10.53 -29.50 5.96
CA GLY A 55 -9.15 -29.98 5.86
C GLY A 55 -8.42 -29.78 4.53
N TYR A 56 -9.06 -29.22 3.50
CA TYR A 56 -8.39 -28.78 2.28
C TYR A 56 -9.06 -27.50 1.78
N LEU A 57 -8.27 -26.54 1.28
CA LEU A 57 -8.68 -25.36 0.51
C LEU A 57 -9.34 -25.79 -0.83
N ILE A 58 -10.31 -26.69 -0.79
CA ILE A 58 -11.30 -26.84 -1.85
C ILE A 58 -12.20 -25.63 -1.63
N LEU A 59 -12.02 -24.62 -2.48
CA LEU A 59 -12.86 -23.42 -2.52
C LEU A 59 -14.33 -23.82 -2.58
N ASN A 60 -14.97 -23.97 -1.43
CA ASN A 60 -16.41 -23.95 -1.32
C ASN A 60 -16.80 -22.50 -1.69
N SER A 61 -17.69 -22.34 -2.66
CA SER A 61 -18.05 -21.04 -3.24
C SER A 61 -18.41 -19.98 -2.18
N LYS A 62 -18.94 -20.43 -1.04
CA LYS A 62 -19.30 -19.61 0.11
C LYS A 62 -18.11 -19.10 0.93
N LEU A 63 -17.09 -19.93 1.17
CA LEU A 63 -15.89 -19.53 1.93
C LEU A 63 -15.10 -18.47 1.17
N PHE A 64 -14.93 -18.67 -0.14
CA PHE A 64 -14.27 -17.69 -1.01
C PHE A 64 -14.97 -16.33 -0.99
N TYR A 65 -16.31 -16.32 -1.04
CA TYR A 65 -17.10 -15.09 -0.95
C TYR A 65 -16.91 -14.35 0.38
N TYR A 66 -16.83 -15.07 1.50
CA TYR A 66 -16.56 -14.45 2.81
C TYR A 66 -15.16 -13.86 2.90
N ILE A 67 -14.14 -14.56 2.39
CA ILE A 67 -12.77 -14.03 2.33
C ILE A 67 -12.71 -12.77 1.45
N LEU A 68 -13.45 -12.75 0.33
CA LEU A 68 -13.51 -11.57 -0.55
C LEU A 68 -14.15 -10.37 0.16
N ILE A 69 -15.24 -10.57 0.91
CA ILE A 69 -15.86 -9.51 1.72
C ILE A 69 -14.87 -9.00 2.78
N ASP A 70 -14.18 -9.89 3.47
CA ASP A 70 -13.18 -9.53 4.48
C ASP A 70 -12.07 -8.65 3.87
N LEU A 71 -11.53 -9.04 2.71
CA LEU A 71 -10.54 -8.23 1.97
C LEU A 71 -11.06 -6.83 1.62
N VAL A 72 -12.34 -6.71 1.20
CA VAL A 72 -12.97 -5.41 0.92
C VAL A 72 -13.08 -4.57 2.19
N ILE A 73 -13.46 -5.16 3.32
CA ILE A 73 -13.55 -4.46 4.61
C ILE A 73 -12.18 -3.94 5.04
N ILE A 74 -11.15 -4.78 4.99
CA ILE A 74 -9.76 -4.40 5.33
C ILE A 74 -9.29 -3.24 4.45
N ALA A 75 -9.54 -3.31 3.13
CA ALA A 75 -9.17 -2.27 2.19
C ALA A 75 -9.88 -0.95 2.51
N LEU A 76 -11.20 -0.98 2.77
CA LEU A 76 -11.98 0.21 3.14
C LEU A 76 -11.48 0.85 4.44
N LEU A 77 -11.25 0.06 5.49
CA LEU A 77 -10.71 0.55 6.76
C LEU A 77 -9.32 1.17 6.58
N SER A 78 -8.45 0.53 5.80
CA SER A 78 -7.11 1.02 5.51
C SER A 78 -7.14 2.37 4.77
N ILE A 79 -7.99 2.50 3.75
CA ILE A 79 -8.16 3.73 2.97
C ILE A 79 -8.71 4.85 3.84
N LEU A 80 -9.78 4.59 4.61
CA LEU A 80 -10.39 5.59 5.49
C LEU A 80 -9.39 6.10 6.53
N THR A 81 -8.68 5.19 7.19
CA THR A 81 -7.66 5.55 8.18
C THR A 81 -6.50 6.32 7.53
N ALA A 82 -6.05 5.92 6.34
CA ALA A 82 -5.02 6.64 5.61
C ALA A 82 -5.43 8.08 5.25
N ILE A 83 -6.67 8.28 4.80
CA ILE A 83 -7.21 9.62 4.50
C ILE A 83 -7.29 10.46 5.77
N ILE A 84 -7.89 9.94 6.85
CA ILE A 84 -8.09 10.68 8.11
C ILE A 84 -6.74 11.12 8.70
N LEU A 85 -5.76 10.21 8.77
CA LEU A 85 -4.45 10.51 9.33
C LEU A 85 -3.65 11.47 8.46
N SER A 86 -3.71 11.31 7.14
CA SER A 86 -3.02 12.22 6.21
C SER A 86 -3.63 13.63 6.25
N VAL A 87 -4.96 13.76 6.36
CA VAL A 87 -5.65 15.06 6.51
C VAL A 87 -5.26 15.73 7.83
N ARG A 88 -5.23 15.00 8.94
CA ARG A 88 -4.79 15.53 10.23
C ARG A 88 -3.34 16.02 10.18
N LYS A 89 -2.47 15.27 9.51
CA LYS A 89 -1.05 15.63 9.32
C LYS A 89 -0.88 16.87 8.44
N ALA A 90 -1.56 16.91 7.30
CA ALA A 90 -1.54 18.07 6.40
C ALA A 90 -2.01 19.35 7.11
N LYS A 91 -3.09 19.26 7.91
CA LYS A 91 -3.57 20.38 8.73
C LYS A 91 -2.54 20.83 9.78
N LYS A 92 -1.83 19.91 10.43
CA LYS A 92 -0.76 20.23 11.39
C LYS A 92 0.42 20.97 10.72
N ASN A 93 0.69 20.64 9.46
CA ASN A 93 1.81 21.20 8.69
C ASN A 93 1.43 22.41 7.81
N ASN A 94 0.20 22.92 7.92
CA ASN A 94 -0.35 23.97 7.05
C ASN A 94 -0.24 23.65 5.54
N GLU A 95 -0.31 22.37 5.17
CA GLU A 95 -0.29 21.90 3.78
C GLU A 95 -1.70 21.54 3.31
N THR A 96 -1.97 21.73 2.00
CA THR A 96 -3.19 21.24 1.37
C THR A 96 -2.99 19.82 0.86
N LEU A 97 -3.82 18.89 1.35
CA LEU A 97 -3.74 17.47 0.94
C LEU A 97 -4.10 17.27 -0.53
N TRP A 98 -4.91 18.15 -1.11
CA TRP A 98 -5.42 18.04 -2.48
C TRP A 98 -4.75 19.05 -3.41
N ASN A 99 -3.54 18.72 -3.86
CA ASN A 99 -2.76 19.53 -4.79
C ASN A 99 -2.41 18.75 -6.06
N SER A 100 -1.71 19.41 -6.99
CA SER A 100 -1.29 18.80 -8.26
C SER A 100 -0.40 17.57 -8.07
N ALA A 101 0.45 17.54 -7.03
CA ALA A 101 1.28 16.38 -6.71
C ALA A 101 0.43 15.20 -6.19
N SER A 102 -0.53 15.46 -5.29
CA SER A 102 -1.45 14.43 -4.79
C SER A 102 -2.28 13.79 -5.91
N LYS A 103 -2.76 14.60 -6.86
CA LYS A 103 -3.49 14.10 -8.04
C LYS A 103 -2.62 13.19 -8.90
N ARG A 104 -1.38 13.59 -9.18
CA ARG A 104 -0.41 12.78 -9.94
C ARG A 104 -0.04 11.48 -9.22
N LEU A 105 0.13 11.54 -7.91
CA LEU A 105 0.37 10.36 -7.07
C LEU A 105 -0.80 9.39 -7.15
N LEU A 106 -2.03 9.89 -6.95
CA LEU A 106 -3.25 9.07 -7.00
C LEU A 106 -3.46 8.45 -8.37
N THR A 107 -3.29 9.20 -9.46
CA THR A 107 -3.43 8.62 -10.81
C THR A 107 -2.36 7.57 -11.07
N ALA A 108 -1.11 7.82 -10.70
CA ALA A 108 -0.02 6.86 -10.85
C ALA A 108 -0.23 5.58 -10.02
N PHE A 109 -0.81 5.70 -8.83
CA PHE A 109 -1.18 4.58 -7.97
C PHE A 109 -2.37 3.80 -8.51
N LEU A 110 -3.44 4.51 -8.91
CA LEU A 110 -4.70 3.90 -9.31
C LEU A 110 -4.61 3.16 -10.65
N ILE A 111 -3.77 3.61 -11.59
CA ILE A 111 -3.65 2.96 -12.90
C ILE A 111 -3.27 1.46 -12.74
N PRO A 112 -2.12 1.08 -12.14
CA PRO A 112 -1.79 -0.33 -11.95
C PRO A 112 -2.79 -1.07 -11.05
N LEU A 113 -3.29 -0.41 -10.00
CA LEU A 113 -4.19 -1.03 -9.04
C LEU A 113 -5.54 -1.41 -9.66
N ILE A 114 -6.16 -0.50 -10.42
CA ILE A 114 -7.45 -0.73 -11.09
C ILE A 114 -7.26 -1.76 -12.21
N THR A 115 -6.22 -1.62 -13.04
CA THR A 115 -5.93 -2.60 -14.10
C THR A 115 -5.74 -4.00 -13.51
N GLY A 116 -4.97 -4.11 -12.41
CA GLY A 116 -4.76 -5.36 -11.70
C GLY A 116 -6.03 -5.92 -11.07
N GLY A 117 -6.81 -5.08 -10.40
CA GLY A 117 -8.08 -5.47 -9.79
C GLY A 117 -9.07 -6.03 -10.81
N ILE A 118 -9.22 -5.34 -11.96
CA ILE A 118 -10.04 -5.82 -13.08
C ILE A 118 -9.50 -7.18 -13.59
N TYR A 119 -8.19 -7.30 -13.78
CA TYR A 119 -7.58 -8.54 -14.24
C TYR A 119 -7.82 -9.71 -13.27
N ILE A 120 -7.68 -9.48 -11.97
CA ILE A 120 -7.96 -10.46 -10.92
C ILE A 120 -9.43 -10.89 -10.96
N ILE A 121 -10.37 -9.94 -11.09
CA ILE A 121 -11.80 -10.24 -11.21
C ILE A 121 -12.07 -11.12 -12.44
N ILE A 122 -11.50 -10.79 -13.60
CA ILE A 122 -11.63 -11.60 -14.83
C ILE A 122 -11.15 -13.05 -14.60
N LYS A 123 -10.00 -13.22 -13.93
CA LYS A 123 -9.45 -14.55 -13.62
C LYS A 123 -10.30 -15.32 -12.62
N ILE A 124 -10.85 -14.66 -11.60
CA ILE A 124 -11.81 -15.24 -10.66
C ILE A 124 -13.08 -15.69 -11.38
N SER A 125 -13.63 -14.86 -12.28
CA SER A 125 -14.80 -15.20 -13.11
C SER A 125 -14.53 -16.37 -14.07
N SER A 126 -13.27 -16.59 -14.44
CA SER A 126 -12.84 -17.73 -15.26
C SER A 126 -12.44 -18.96 -14.43
N HIS A 127 -12.81 -19.02 -13.14
CA HIS A 127 -12.49 -20.10 -12.20
C HIS A 127 -10.99 -20.34 -11.92
N HIS A 128 -10.13 -19.34 -12.17
CA HIS A 128 -8.68 -19.40 -11.90
C HIS A 128 -8.33 -18.64 -10.61
N TYR A 129 -8.50 -19.29 -9.46
CA TYR A 129 -8.36 -18.64 -8.14
C TYR A 129 -6.94 -18.66 -7.57
N GLY A 130 -6.11 -19.65 -7.95
CA GLY A 130 -4.83 -19.95 -7.28
C GLY A 130 -3.76 -18.84 -7.35
N LEU A 131 -3.87 -17.91 -8.30
CA LEU A 131 -2.93 -16.80 -8.46
C LEU A 131 -3.45 -15.47 -7.89
N THR A 132 -4.61 -15.47 -7.22
CA THR A 132 -5.22 -14.22 -6.71
C THR A 132 -4.26 -13.48 -5.77
N GLY A 133 -3.65 -14.20 -4.81
CA GLY A 133 -2.72 -13.61 -3.84
C GLY A 133 -1.46 -13.03 -4.51
N SER A 134 -0.86 -13.75 -5.46
CA SER A 134 0.34 -13.28 -6.16
C SER A 134 0.03 -12.04 -7.02
N LEU A 135 -1.09 -12.05 -7.74
CA LEU A 135 -1.52 -10.92 -8.55
C LEU A 135 -1.81 -9.68 -7.70
N MET A 136 -2.45 -9.84 -6.53
CA MET A 136 -2.67 -8.73 -5.58
C MET A 136 -1.35 -8.08 -5.18
N LEU A 137 -0.36 -8.88 -4.74
CA LEU A 137 0.97 -8.40 -4.33
C LEU A 137 1.70 -7.69 -5.49
N ILE A 138 1.69 -8.28 -6.69
CA ILE A 138 2.39 -7.72 -7.86
C ILE A 138 1.76 -6.39 -8.28
N PHE A 139 0.45 -6.33 -8.51
CA PHE A 139 -0.20 -5.11 -8.99
C PHE A 139 -0.18 -4.00 -7.95
N TYR A 140 -0.31 -4.35 -6.66
CA TYR A 140 -0.14 -3.39 -5.58
C TYR A 140 1.31 -2.87 -5.50
N GLY A 141 2.31 -3.75 -5.59
CA GLY A 141 3.71 -3.35 -5.61
C GLY A 141 4.05 -2.45 -6.80
N LEU A 142 3.51 -2.75 -7.99
CA LEU A 142 3.63 -1.88 -9.17
C LEU A 142 2.94 -0.52 -8.96
N ALA A 143 1.77 -0.50 -8.33
CA ALA A 143 1.07 0.74 -7.96
C ALA A 143 1.95 1.60 -7.03
N LEU A 144 2.57 1.00 -6.01
CA LEU A 144 3.48 1.68 -5.09
C LEU A 144 4.73 2.22 -5.81
N VAL A 145 5.37 1.41 -6.66
CA VAL A 145 6.56 1.84 -7.43
C VAL A 145 6.19 3.00 -8.35
N ASN A 146 5.04 2.95 -9.02
CA ASN A 146 4.63 4.03 -9.91
C ASN A 146 4.26 5.31 -9.15
N ALA A 147 3.54 5.18 -8.04
CA ALA A 147 3.20 6.30 -7.15
C ALA A 147 4.43 6.94 -6.49
N SER A 148 5.48 6.14 -6.25
CA SER A 148 6.69 6.59 -5.54
C SER A 148 7.42 7.76 -6.23
N LYS A 149 7.21 7.95 -7.54
CA LYS A 149 7.77 9.06 -8.32
C LYS A 149 7.25 10.43 -7.86
N TYR A 150 6.06 10.44 -7.24
CA TYR A 150 5.34 11.66 -6.85
C TYR A 150 5.22 11.83 -5.33
N THR A 151 5.88 10.96 -4.55
CA THR A 151 5.91 11.03 -3.08
C THR A 151 7.33 11.22 -2.58
N ILE A 152 7.49 11.78 -1.39
CA ILE A 152 8.78 11.84 -0.72
C ILE A 152 8.91 10.67 0.24
N GLY A 153 10.01 9.95 0.10
CA GLY A 153 10.35 8.83 0.95
C GLY A 153 10.56 7.54 0.17
N ASN A 154 10.67 6.47 0.93
CA ASN A 154 11.20 5.19 0.49
C ASN A 154 10.07 4.20 0.10
N VAL A 155 8.90 4.70 -0.35
CA VAL A 155 7.73 3.87 -0.74
C VAL A 155 8.09 2.85 -1.81
N LYS A 156 8.98 3.21 -2.73
CA LYS A 156 9.46 2.30 -3.79
C LYS A 156 10.01 0.98 -3.26
N TYR A 157 10.65 0.97 -2.09
CA TYR A 157 11.23 -0.25 -1.53
C TYR A 157 10.15 -1.21 -1.02
N LEU A 158 9.08 -0.70 -0.39
CA LEU A 158 7.91 -1.52 -0.10
C LEU A 158 7.33 -2.09 -1.40
N GLY A 159 7.18 -1.25 -2.43
CA GLY A 159 6.71 -1.72 -3.74
C GLY A 159 7.57 -2.83 -4.36
N TYR A 160 8.91 -2.73 -4.28
CA TYR A 160 9.80 -3.80 -4.75
C TYR A 160 9.68 -5.08 -3.92
N ILE A 161 9.55 -4.98 -2.60
CA ILE A 161 9.33 -6.14 -1.73
C ILE A 161 8.03 -6.85 -2.11
N GLU A 162 6.93 -6.10 -2.29
CA GLU A 162 5.63 -6.66 -2.70
C GLU A 162 5.70 -7.34 -4.07
N ILE A 163 6.41 -6.75 -5.04
CA ILE A 163 6.62 -7.38 -6.36
C ILE A 163 7.38 -8.70 -6.21
N VAL A 164 8.49 -8.70 -5.46
CA VAL A 164 9.31 -9.92 -5.28
C VAL A 164 8.52 -11.00 -4.54
N LEU A 165 7.82 -10.65 -3.45
CA LEU A 165 6.94 -11.58 -2.73
C LEU A 165 5.85 -12.13 -3.65
N GLY A 166 5.24 -11.27 -4.47
CA GLY A 166 4.22 -11.67 -5.43
C GLY A 166 4.74 -12.62 -6.53
N LEU A 167 5.95 -12.38 -7.04
CA LEU A 167 6.59 -13.28 -8.01
C LEU A 167 6.93 -14.64 -7.39
N ILE A 168 7.47 -14.67 -6.16
CA ILE A 168 7.73 -15.94 -5.45
C ILE A 168 6.41 -16.66 -5.17
N CYS A 169 5.38 -15.94 -4.75
CA CYS A 169 4.02 -16.46 -4.54
C CYS A 169 3.43 -17.05 -5.83
N ALA A 170 3.73 -16.49 -7.01
CA ALA A 170 3.29 -17.04 -8.29
C ALA A 170 3.95 -18.39 -8.62
N ILE A 171 5.18 -18.62 -8.16
CA ILE A 171 5.87 -19.93 -8.28
C ILE A 171 5.24 -20.94 -7.32
N TYR A 172 4.82 -20.49 -6.13
CA TYR A 172 4.27 -21.34 -5.07
C TYR A 172 2.83 -20.93 -4.68
N PRO A 173 1.84 -21.10 -5.56
CA PRO A 173 0.49 -20.56 -5.37
C PRO A 173 -0.24 -21.11 -4.13
N GLY A 174 0.14 -22.30 -3.65
CA GLY A 174 -0.41 -22.88 -2.41
C GLY A 174 -0.12 -22.07 -1.14
N TYR A 175 0.89 -21.20 -1.17
CA TYR A 175 1.26 -20.34 -0.03
C TYR A 175 0.73 -18.91 -0.15
N GLY A 176 -0.21 -18.66 -1.07
CA GLY A 176 -0.70 -17.30 -1.37
C GLY A 176 -1.21 -16.54 -0.15
N PHE A 177 -1.88 -17.22 0.78
CA PHE A 177 -2.30 -16.65 2.05
C PHE A 177 -1.11 -16.12 2.87
N TRP A 178 -0.06 -16.92 3.05
CA TRP A 178 1.09 -16.54 3.86
C TRP A 178 1.91 -15.41 3.24
N PHE A 179 2.07 -15.42 1.91
CA PHE A 179 2.70 -14.30 1.20
C PHE A 179 1.88 -13.02 1.33
N TRP A 180 0.55 -13.12 1.30
CA TRP A 180 -0.34 -11.98 1.50
C TRP A 180 -0.20 -11.41 2.92
N VAL A 181 -0.19 -12.27 3.95
CA VAL A 181 0.05 -11.87 5.36
C VAL A 181 1.41 -11.18 5.53
N LEU A 182 2.45 -11.72 4.89
CA LEU A 182 3.78 -11.16 4.96
C LEU A 182 3.86 -9.78 4.31
N GLY A 183 3.32 -9.62 3.09
CA GLY A 183 3.30 -8.33 2.38
C GLY A 183 2.37 -7.31 3.03
N PHE A 184 1.06 -7.55 2.95
CA PHE A 184 0.05 -6.60 3.41
C PHE A 184 0.00 -6.42 4.93
N GLY A 185 0.42 -7.42 5.71
CA GLY A 185 0.50 -7.32 7.17
C GLY A 185 1.86 -6.84 7.65
N VAL A 186 2.84 -7.75 7.64
CA VAL A 186 4.14 -7.53 8.30
C VAL A 186 4.94 -6.40 7.64
N MET A 187 5.08 -6.43 6.31
CA MET A 187 5.89 -5.41 5.60
C MET A 187 5.29 -4.02 5.70
N HIS A 188 3.95 -3.90 5.74
CA HIS A 188 3.29 -2.61 5.97
C HIS A 188 3.52 -2.05 7.37
N ILE A 189 3.53 -2.90 8.40
CA ILE A 189 3.88 -2.48 9.77
C ILE A 189 5.34 -2.01 9.80
N ILE A 190 6.28 -2.81 9.29
CA ILE A 190 7.71 -2.45 9.27
C ILE A 190 7.91 -1.12 8.54
N TYR A 191 7.33 -1.00 7.34
CA TYR A 191 7.44 0.21 6.53
C TYR A 191 6.81 1.44 7.22
N GLY A 192 5.60 1.28 7.77
CA GLY A 192 4.90 2.33 8.49
C GLY A 192 5.67 2.79 9.73
N SER A 193 6.24 1.86 10.48
CA SER A 193 7.12 2.16 11.63
C SER A 193 8.36 2.93 11.21
N LEU A 194 9.05 2.52 10.14
CA LEU A 194 10.23 3.23 9.63
C LEU A 194 9.91 4.68 9.24
N ILE A 195 8.78 4.92 8.59
CA ILE A 195 8.34 6.29 8.29
C ILE A 195 8.03 7.03 9.59
N TYR A 196 7.24 6.42 10.49
CA TYR A 196 6.80 7.05 11.73
C TYR A 196 7.98 7.51 12.60
N PHE A 197 9.02 6.69 12.73
CA PHE A 197 10.23 7.07 13.45
C PHE A 197 11.01 8.19 12.76
N ASN A 198 11.13 8.15 11.43
CA ASN A 198 11.80 9.20 10.66
C ASN A 198 11.05 10.55 10.79
N GLU A 199 9.72 10.52 10.77
CA GLU A 199 8.88 11.71 10.99
C GLU A 199 9.13 12.34 12.37
N ASN A 200 9.14 11.53 13.43
CA ASN A 200 9.35 12.04 14.79
C ASN A 200 10.78 12.52 15.03
N SER A 201 11.79 11.88 14.43
CA SER A 201 13.19 12.29 14.56
C SER A 201 13.49 13.67 13.97
N LYS A 202 12.72 14.12 12.97
CA LYS A 202 12.86 15.45 12.37
C LYS A 202 12.12 16.55 13.12
N SER A 203 11.31 16.19 14.12
CA SER A 203 10.57 17.13 14.96
C SER A 203 11.25 17.42 16.31
N SER A 204 12.38 16.76 16.57
CA SER A 204 13.24 16.93 17.75
C SER A 204 14.53 17.63 17.36
#